data_AF-A0A2A3T194-F1
#
_entry.id   AF-A0A2A3T194-F1
#
_cell.length_a   1.000
_cell.length_b   1.000
_cell.length_c   1.000
_cell.angle_alpha   90.00
_cell.angle_beta   90.00
_cell.angle_gamma   90.00
#
_symmetry.space_group_name_H-M   'P 1'
#
loop_
_entity.id
_entity.type
_entity.pdbx_description
1 polymer ?
#
loop_
_entity_poly.entity_id
_entity_poly.type
_entity_poly.pdbx_seq_one_letter_code
_entity_poly.pdbx_strand_id
1 'polypeptide(L)'
;MATALKDGCDLVSFSGDKLLGGPQAGLVVGAQALIEKLRRDMLTRCLRLDKTMLAGLEATLRLHALGEDAACQRIPVLRMLALTADELKKLNVENVIADVHTVSGSFNALVKALH
;
A
#
# COMPACT_ATOMS: atom_id res chain seq x y z
N MET A 1 10.83 11.94 -1.84
CA MET A 1 9.99 12.98 -1.21
C MET A 1 10.83 13.97 -0.41
N ALA A 2 11.65 13.50 0.53
CA ALA A 2 12.59 14.36 1.25
C ALA A 2 13.53 15.14 0.29
N THR A 3 13.98 14.52 -0.79
CA THR A 3 14.82 15.19 -1.81
C THR A 3 14.10 16.35 -2.48
N ALA A 4 12.86 16.18 -2.95
CA ALA A 4 12.10 17.27 -3.58
C ALA A 4 11.92 18.49 -2.67
N LEU A 5 11.70 18.28 -1.37
CA LEU A 5 11.67 19.38 -0.38
C LEU A 5 13.05 20.03 -0.22
N LYS A 6 14.13 19.22 -0.18
CA LYS A 6 15.52 19.73 -0.13
C LYS A 6 15.91 20.52 -1.39
N ASP A 7 15.35 20.13 -2.54
CA ASP A 7 15.58 20.76 -3.84
C ASP A 7 14.76 22.06 -4.02
N GLY A 8 14.01 22.47 -2.99
CA GLY A 8 13.33 23.76 -2.94
C GLY A 8 11.83 23.73 -3.24
N CYS A 9 11.19 22.56 -3.33
CA CYS A 9 9.72 22.52 -3.37
C CYS A 9 9.13 22.93 -2.01
N ASP A 10 8.25 23.95 -2.01
CA ASP A 10 7.55 24.36 -0.79
C ASP A 10 6.49 23.34 -0.33
N LEU A 11 5.97 22.56 -1.28
CA LEU A 11 4.91 21.57 -1.06
C LEU A 11 5.11 20.37 -1.99
N VAL A 12 4.88 19.18 -1.47
CA VAL A 12 4.89 17.92 -2.22
C VAL A 12 3.61 17.16 -1.90
N SER A 13 2.93 16.68 -2.94
CA SER A 13 1.76 15.82 -2.80
C SER A 13 2.00 14.45 -3.43
N PHE A 14 1.39 13.41 -2.87
CA PHE A 14 1.54 12.04 -3.36
C PHE A 14 0.39 11.14 -2.90
N SER A 15 0.22 10.02 -3.61
CA SER A 15 -0.77 8.99 -3.28
C SER A 15 -0.24 8.02 -2.23
N GLY A 16 -1.08 7.65 -1.26
CA GLY A 16 -0.75 6.72 -0.19
C GLY A 16 -0.82 5.24 -0.59
N ASP A 17 -1.56 4.91 -1.64
CA ASP A 17 -1.81 3.55 -2.15
C ASP A 17 -0.84 3.08 -3.24
N LYS A 18 0.11 3.93 -3.63
CA LYS A 18 1.16 3.59 -4.59
C LYS A 18 2.39 3.05 -3.86
N LEU A 19 3.55 3.69 -4.05
CA LEU A 19 4.81 3.25 -3.46
C LEU A 19 4.86 3.38 -1.92
N LEU A 20 3.99 4.18 -1.30
CA LEU A 20 3.87 4.18 0.16
C LEU A 20 3.27 2.86 0.68
N GLY A 21 2.44 2.18 -0.12
CA GLY A 21 1.86 0.87 0.18
C GLY A 21 0.77 0.88 1.26
N GLY A 22 0.13 2.04 1.46
CA GLY A 22 -1.00 2.21 2.36
C GLY A 22 -2.36 2.19 1.65
N PRO A 23 -3.43 2.69 2.30
CA PRO A 23 -4.73 2.82 1.66
C PRO A 23 -4.81 4.04 0.74
N GLN A 24 -5.88 4.15 -0.06
CA GLN A 24 -6.13 5.28 -0.96
C GLN A 24 -6.21 6.61 -0.18
N ALA A 25 -5.16 7.41 -0.27
CA ALA A 25 -5.06 8.69 0.41
C ALA A 25 -4.24 9.68 -0.43
N GLY A 26 -4.57 10.96 -0.32
CA GLY A 26 -3.70 12.05 -0.78
C GLY A 26 -2.93 12.61 0.40
N LEU A 27 -1.61 12.52 0.38
CA LEU A 27 -0.74 13.12 1.38
C LEU A 27 -0.15 14.42 0.82
N VAL A 28 -0.05 15.43 1.66
CA VAL A 28 0.55 16.73 1.34
C VAL A 28 1.53 17.06 2.47
N VAL A 29 2.80 17.30 2.12
CA VAL A 29 3.88 17.64 3.05
C VAL A 29 4.63 18.87 2.55
N GLY A 30 5.14 19.70 3.44
CA GLY A 30 5.86 20.92 3.07
C GLY A 30 5.77 22.01 4.13
N ALA A 31 5.88 23.26 3.68
CA ALA A 31 5.91 24.43 4.55
C ALA A 31 4.65 24.56 5.41
N GLN A 32 4.85 24.76 6.73
CA GLN A 32 3.75 24.84 7.70
C GLN A 32 2.72 25.91 7.33
N ALA A 33 3.16 27.11 6.93
CA ALA A 33 2.26 28.20 6.54
C ALA A 33 1.33 27.82 5.37
N LEU A 34 1.83 27.04 4.40
CA LEU A 34 1.02 26.55 3.27
C LEU A 34 0.05 25.46 3.70
N ILE A 35 0.49 24.52 4.55
CA ILE A 35 -0.37 23.47 5.11
C ILE A 35 -1.51 24.09 5.94
N GLU A 36 -1.22 25.09 6.77
CA GLU A 36 -2.24 25.80 7.55
C GLU A 36 -3.25 26.53 6.66
N LYS A 37 -2.79 27.12 5.55
CA LYS A 37 -3.68 27.74 4.56
C LYS A 37 -4.61 26.70 3.93
N LEU A 38 -4.08 25.54 3.51
CA LEU A 38 -4.87 24.45 2.93
C LEU A 38 -5.92 23.90 3.92
N ARG A 39 -5.55 23.76 5.20
CA ARG A 39 -6.47 23.25 6.24
C ARG A 39 -7.71 24.12 6.46
N ARG A 40 -7.64 25.41 6.14
CA ARG A 40 -8.77 26.35 6.28
C ARG A 40 -9.73 26.32 5.08
N ASP A 41 -9.35 25.64 3.99
CA ASP A 41 -10.16 25.53 2.78
C ASP A 41 -11.35 24.55 2.98
N MET A 42 -12.51 24.88 2.40
CA MET A 42 -13.71 24.02 2.44
C MET A 42 -13.47 22.65 1.81
N LEU A 43 -12.60 22.57 0.80
CA LEU A 43 -12.26 21.31 0.13
C LEU A 43 -11.63 20.31 1.10
N THR A 44 -10.91 20.77 2.13
CA THR A 44 -10.34 19.89 3.16
C THR A 44 -11.42 19.12 3.91
N ARG A 45 -12.61 19.70 4.09
CA ARG A 45 -13.73 19.03 4.75
C ARG A 45 -14.36 17.95 3.85
N CYS A 46 -14.44 18.22 2.56
CA CYS A 46 -14.96 17.31 1.55
C CYS A 46 -14.01 16.15 1.25
N LEU A 47 -12.70 16.39 1.32
CA LEU A 47 -11.64 15.43 1.03
C LEU A 47 -11.14 14.68 2.29
N ARG A 48 -11.84 14.83 3.42
CA ARG A 48 -11.42 14.20 4.67
C ARG A 48 -11.58 12.69 4.60
N LEU A 49 -10.50 11.97 4.90
CA LEU A 49 -10.50 10.51 5.02
C LEU A 49 -11.48 10.04 6.10
N ASP A 50 -12.11 8.89 5.87
CA ASP A 50 -12.85 8.19 6.91
C ASP A 50 -11.91 7.52 7.93
N LYS A 51 -12.51 7.00 9.02
CA LYS A 51 -11.77 6.43 10.14
C LYS A 51 -10.95 5.20 9.76
N THR A 52 -11.46 4.37 8.85
CA THR A 52 -10.80 3.13 8.43
C THR A 52 -9.57 3.46 7.59
N MET A 53 -9.71 4.41 6.66
CA MET A 53 -8.58 4.88 5.85
C MET A 53 -7.51 5.56 6.69
N LEU A 54 -7.92 6.34 7.69
CA LEU A 54 -6.98 6.96 8.64
C LEU A 54 -6.23 5.90 9.47
N ALA A 55 -6.92 4.88 9.97
CA ALA A 55 -6.31 3.80 10.74
C ALA A 55 -5.34 2.97 9.89
N GLY A 56 -5.71 2.66 8.64
CA GLY A 56 -4.84 1.97 7.70
C GLY A 56 -3.60 2.80 7.37
N LEU A 57 -3.76 4.10 7.13
CA LEU A 57 -2.65 5.00 6.85
C LEU A 57 -1.70 5.12 8.05
N GLU A 58 -2.24 5.23 9.27
CA GLU A 58 -1.44 5.25 10.49
C GLU A 58 -0.62 3.97 10.65
N ALA A 59 -1.24 2.80 10.46
CA ALA A 59 -0.54 1.52 10.53
C ALA A 59 0.60 1.44 9.51
N THR A 60 0.36 1.86 8.26
CA THR A 60 1.40 1.91 7.21
C THR A 60 2.54 2.85 7.60
N LEU A 61 2.25 4.07 8.06
CA LEU A 61 3.28 5.03 8.45
C LEU A 61 4.11 4.55 9.65
N ARG A 62 3.48 3.86 10.62
CA ARG A 62 4.18 3.22 11.73
C ARG A 62 5.17 2.15 11.24
N LEU A 63 4.83 1.36 10.23
CA LEU A 63 5.76 0.39 9.65
C LEU A 63 6.98 1.07 9.01
N HIS A 64 6.76 2.16 8.27
CA HIS A 64 7.87 2.98 7.74
C HIS A 64 8.75 3.54 8.86
N ALA A 65 8.15 3.97 9.96
CA ALA A 65 8.88 4.52 11.11
C ALA A 65 9.75 3.49 11.86
N LEU A 66 9.46 2.18 11.70
CA LEU A 66 10.29 1.11 12.26
C LEU A 66 11.58 0.86 11.47
N GLY A 67 11.72 1.43 10.27
CA GLY A 67 12.89 1.29 9.41
C GLY A 67 12.60 0.56 8.10
N GLU A 68 13.53 0.68 7.16
CA GLU A 68 13.40 0.19 5.78
C GLU A 68 13.20 -1.32 5.71
N ASP A 69 13.97 -2.10 6.48
CA ASP A 69 13.82 -3.56 6.51
C ASP A 69 12.42 -3.99 6.96
N ALA A 70 11.90 -3.37 8.03
CA ALA A 70 10.56 -3.66 8.54
C ALA A 70 9.48 -3.27 7.52
N ALA A 71 9.65 -2.14 6.84
CA ALA A 71 8.74 -1.68 5.80
C ALA A 71 8.74 -2.65 4.61
N CYS A 72 9.91 -3.02 4.09
CA CYS A 72 10.07 -3.96 2.98
C CYS A 72 9.56 -5.37 3.33
N GLN A 73 9.62 -5.81 4.58
CA GLN A 73 9.09 -7.13 4.95
C GLN A 73 7.57 -7.13 5.16
N ARG A 74 7.00 -6.04 5.66
CA ARG A 74 5.61 -6.01 6.17
C ARG A 74 4.63 -5.26 5.27
N ILE A 75 5.09 -4.33 4.43
CA ILE A 75 4.25 -3.60 3.49
C ILE A 75 4.23 -4.39 2.16
N PRO A 76 3.05 -4.90 1.72
CA PRO A 76 2.98 -5.83 0.59
C PRO A 76 3.64 -5.33 -0.69
N VAL A 77 3.37 -4.08 -1.08
CA VAL A 77 3.93 -3.48 -2.31
C VAL A 77 5.46 -3.43 -2.24
N LEU A 78 6.02 -3.00 -1.09
CA LEU A 78 7.48 -2.92 -0.93
C LEU A 78 8.11 -4.30 -0.90
N ARG A 79 7.48 -5.26 -0.21
CA ARG A 79 7.95 -6.65 -0.20
C ARG A 79 8.04 -7.23 -1.60
N MET A 80 7.00 -7.04 -2.40
CA MET A 80 6.96 -7.53 -3.78
C MET A 80 8.03 -6.87 -4.65
N LEU A 81 8.27 -5.57 -4.49
CA LEU A 81 9.31 -4.84 -5.22
C LEU A 81 10.73 -5.23 -4.78
N ALA A 82 10.91 -5.66 -3.54
CA ALA A 82 12.20 -6.08 -2.98
C ALA A 82 12.57 -7.54 -3.31
N LEU A 83 11.67 -8.31 -3.94
CA LEU A 83 11.97 -9.69 -4.32
C LEU A 83 13.11 -9.74 -5.35
N THR A 84 14.07 -10.63 -5.09
CA THR A 84 15.13 -10.95 -6.04
C THR A 84 14.60 -11.81 -7.19
N ALA A 85 15.36 -11.83 -8.30
CA ALA A 85 15.01 -12.67 -9.45
C ALA A 85 14.89 -14.16 -9.08
N ASP A 86 15.70 -14.66 -8.15
CA ASP A 86 15.65 -16.05 -7.72
C ASP A 86 14.47 -16.35 -6.79
N GLU A 87 14.07 -15.39 -5.95
CA GLU A 87 12.82 -15.50 -5.17
C GLU A 87 11.59 -15.47 -6.07
N LEU A 88 11.59 -14.62 -7.11
CA LEU A 88 10.54 -14.59 -8.12
C LEU A 88 10.42 -15.90 -8.89
N LYS A 89 11.55 -16.53 -9.28
CA LYS A 89 11.54 -17.86 -9.90
C LYS A 89 10.94 -18.92 -8.97
N LYS A 90 11.25 -18.88 -7.68
CA LYS A 90 10.69 -19.82 -6.68
C LYS A 90 9.19 -19.66 -6.50
N LEU A 91 8.64 -18.45 -6.70
CA LEU A 91 7.20 -18.19 -6.65
C LEU A 91 6.41 -18.82 -7.83
N ASN A 92 7.10 -19.42 -8.82
CA ASN A 92 6.60 -20.30 -9.89
C ASN A 92 5.10 -20.15 -10.21
N VAL A 93 4.79 -19.41 -11.28
CA VAL A 93 3.42 -19.22 -11.81
C VAL A 93 2.71 -20.56 -12.12
N GLU A 94 3.47 -21.63 -12.36
CA GLU A 94 2.96 -22.99 -12.54
C GLU A 94 2.24 -23.56 -11.31
N ASN A 95 2.67 -23.19 -10.10
CA ASN A 95 2.02 -23.66 -8.86
C ASN A 95 0.63 -23.04 -8.70
N VAL A 96 0.42 -21.81 -9.17
CA VAL A 96 -0.90 -21.17 -9.11
C VAL A 96 -1.91 -21.90 -10.00
N ILE A 97 -1.49 -22.38 -11.18
CA ILE A 97 -2.35 -23.17 -12.07
C ILE A 97 -2.66 -24.53 -11.44
N ALA A 98 -1.66 -25.20 -10.87
CA ALA A 98 -1.85 -26.47 -10.16
C ALA A 98 -2.78 -26.35 -8.94
N ASP A 99 -2.64 -25.29 -8.14
CA ASP A 99 -3.47 -25.04 -6.97
C ASP A 99 -4.93 -24.74 -7.37
N VAL A 100 -5.14 -23.97 -8.45
CA VAL A 100 -6.49 -23.70 -8.99
C VAL A 100 -7.14 -25.00 -9.49
N HIS A 101 -6.40 -25.86 -10.21
CA HIS A 101 -6.93 -27.15 -10.66
C HIS A 101 -7.27 -28.08 -9.51
N THR A 102 -6.47 -28.07 -8.45
CA THR A 102 -6.71 -28.88 -7.24
C THR A 102 -7.98 -28.43 -6.51
N VAL A 103 -8.16 -27.12 -6.33
CA VAL A 103 -9.37 -26.56 -5.69
C VAL A 103 -10.63 -26.84 -6.52
N SER A 104 -10.59 -26.66 -7.85
CA SER A 104 -11.71 -27.02 -8.72
C SER A 104 -12.02 -28.52 -8.69
N GLY A 105 -10.99 -29.38 -8.61
CA GLY A 105 -11.15 -30.82 -8.46
C GLY A 105 -11.85 -31.20 -7.16
N SER A 106 -11.41 -30.64 -6.03
CA SER A 106 -12.03 -30.86 -4.72
C SER A 106 -13.47 -30.33 -4.66
N PHE A 107 -13.75 -29.18 -5.27
CA PHE A 107 -15.11 -28.62 -5.35
C PHE A 107 -16.05 -29.52 -6.16
N ASN A 108 -15.62 -30.02 -7.33
CA ASN A 108 -16.42 -30.94 -8.14
C ASN A 108 -16.64 -32.30 -7.44
N ALA A 109 -15.66 -32.80 -6.71
CA ALA A 109 -15.81 -34.01 -5.90
C ALA A 109 -16.85 -33.81 -4.78
N LEU A 110 -16.85 -32.63 -4.12
CA LEU A 110 -17.83 -32.27 -3.11
C LEU A 110 -19.25 -32.19 -3.69
N VAL A 111 -19.42 -31.57 -4.86
CA VAL A 111 -20.72 -31.47 -5.54
C VAL A 111 -21.25 -32.85 -5.94
N LYS A 112 -20.38 -33.77 -6.40
CA LYS A 112 -20.78 -35.15 -6.72
C LYS A 112 -21.16 -35.98 -5.51
N ALA A 113 -20.60 -35.71 -4.32
CA ALA A 113 -20.94 -36.44 -3.10
C ALA A 113 -22.26 -35.99 -2.46
N LEU A 114 -22.81 -34.85 -2.91
CA LEU A 114 -24.06 -34.27 -2.42
C LEU A 114 -25.29 -34.61 -3.28
N HIS A 115 -25.11 -35.36 -4.38
CA HIS A 115 -26.16 -35.92 -5.23
C HIS A 115 -26.07 -37.45 -5.25
#